data_AF-A0A7H1MY29-F1
#
_entry.id   AF-A0A7H1MY29-F1
#
_cell.length_a   1.000
_cell.length_b   1.000
_cell.length_c   1.000
_cell.angle_alpha   90.00
_cell.angle_beta   90.00
_cell.angle_gamma   90.00
#
_symmetry.space_group_name_H-M   'P 1'
#
loop_
_entity.id
_entity.type
_entity.pdbx_description
1 polymer ?
#
loop_
_entity_poly.entity_id
_entity_poly.type
_entity_poly.pdbx_seq_one_letter_code
_entity_poly.pdbx_strand_id
1 'polypeptide(L)' 'MSYRTTKRADQDIIDIYVHGATAFGVDQAERYHEGMVSVFELLAENPHLAACRTCVSGVAGPA' A
#
# COMPACT_ATOMS: atom_id res chain seq x y z
N MET A 1 -10.24 1.11 -12.18
CA MET A 1 -9.31 0.03 -12.60
C MET A 1 -8.94 -0.75 -11.36
N SER A 2 -9.14 -2.08 -11.33
CA SER A 2 -8.92 -2.89 -10.12
C SER A 2 -7.44 -3.23 -9.95
N TYR A 3 -6.84 -2.80 -8.84
CA TYR A 3 -5.61 -3.39 -8.36
C TYR A 3 -5.89 -4.80 -7.83
N ARG A 4 -4.85 -5.63 -7.75
CA ARG A 4 -4.94 -6.97 -7.17
C ARG A 4 -4.00 -7.05 -5.98
N THR A 5 -4.53 -7.51 -4.87
CA THR A 5 -3.75 -7.85 -3.69
C THR A 5 -3.29 -9.30 -3.78
N THR A 6 -2.19 -9.59 -3.09
CA THR A 6 -1.80 -10.97 -2.81
C THR A 6 -2.48 -11.40 -1.52
N LYS A 7 -2.66 -12.70 -1.31
CA LYS A 7 -3.20 -13.23 -0.04
C LYS A 7 -2.43 -12.73 1.18
N ARG A 8 -1.12 -12.53 1.04
CA ARG A 8 -0.28 -12.00 2.11
C ARG A 8 -0.60 -10.53 2.39
N ALA A 9 -0.75 -9.71 1.34
CA ALA A 9 -1.12 -8.31 1.50
C ALA A 9 -2.52 -8.15 2.12
N ASP A 10 -3.49 -9.02 1.76
CA ASP A 10 -4.80 -9.03 2.40
C ASP A 10 -4.68 -9.30 3.91
N GLN A 11 -3.86 -10.28 4.29
CA GLN A 11 -3.60 -10.58 5.70
C GLN A 11 -2.91 -9.41 6.41
N ASP A 12 -1.93 -8.77 5.76
CA ASP A 12 -1.24 -7.61 6.33
C ASP A 12 -2.23 -6.46 6.60
N ILE A 13 -3.20 -6.21 5.70
CA ILE A 13 -4.25 -5.21 5.89
C ILE A 13 -5.14 -5.55 7.09
N ILE A 14 -5.54 -6.82 7.23
CA ILE A 14 -6.35 -7.30 8.37
C ILE A 14 -5.58 -7.14 9.69
N ASP A 15 -4.32 -7.56 9.73
CA ASP A 15 -3.49 -7.50 10.92
C ASP A 15 -3.28 -6.05 11.38
N ILE A 16 -3.07 -5.14 10.43
CA ILE A 16 -2.99 -3.70 10.69
C ILE A 16 -4.30 -3.16 11.27
N TYR A 17 -5.44 -3.53 10.70
CA TYR A 17 -6.75 -3.09 11.21
C TYR A 17 -7.00 -3.62 12.64
N VAL A 18 -6.79 -4.91 12.87
CA VAL A 18 -6.99 -5.54 14.20
C VAL A 18 -6.07 -4.92 15.24
N HIS A 19 -4.81 -4.70 14.89
CA HIS A 19 -3.87 -4.01 15.76
C HIS A 19 -4.33 -2.57 16.05
N GLY A 20 -4.74 -1.83 15.02
CA GLY A 20 -5.23 -0.46 15.16
C GLY A 20 -6.47 -0.36 16.05
N ALA A 21 -7.42 -1.28 15.88
CA ALA A 21 -8.64 -1.34 16.68
C ALA A 21 -8.34 -1.65 18.15
N THR A 22 -7.38 -2.54 18.39
CA THR A 22 -6.94 -2.94 19.74
C THR A 22 -6.14 -1.83 20.43
N ALA A 23 -5.26 -1.14 19.70
CA ALA A 23 -4.34 -0.14 20.27
C ALA A 23 -4.93 1.27 20.35
N PHE A 24 -5.78 1.66 19.40
CA PHE A 24 -6.25 3.05 19.23
C PHE A 24 -7.78 3.18 19.15
N GLY A 25 -8.51 2.06 19.17
CA GLY A 25 -9.96 2.01 19.05
C GLY A 25 -10.43 1.85 17.60
N VAL A 26 -11.65 1.33 17.45
CA VAL A 26 -12.26 0.98 16.16
C VAL A 26 -12.37 2.21 15.24
N ASP A 27 -12.79 3.36 15.76
CA ASP A 27 -12.93 4.58 14.97
C ASP A 27 -11.62 5.01 14.29
N GLN A 28 -10.48 4.82 14.95
CA GLN A 28 -9.18 5.14 14.36
C GLN A 28 -8.71 4.07 13.37
N ALA A 29 -9.03 2.80 13.63
CA ALA A 29 -8.73 1.71 12.71
C ALA A 29 -9.50 1.85 11.39
N GLU A 30 -10.79 2.20 11.46
CA GLU A 30 -11.64 2.45 10.29
C GLU A 30 -11.10 3.60 9.44
N ARG A 31 -10.84 4.77 10.04
CA ARG A 31 -10.28 5.92 9.32
C ARG A 31 -8.94 5.60 8.67
N TYR A 32 -8.10 4.83 9.35
CA TYR A 32 -6.80 4.43 8.81
C TYR A 32 -6.96 3.45 7.64
N HIS A 33 -7.87 2.49 7.75
CA HIS A 33 -8.20 1.55 6.69
C HIS A 33 -8.79 2.24 5.45
N GLU A 34 -9.76 3.13 5.63
CA GLU A 34 -10.32 3.95 4.54
C GLU A 34 -9.22 4.74 3.82
N GLY A 35 -8.33 5.39 4.59
CA GLY A 35 -7.18 6.11 4.03
C GLY A 35 -6.23 5.23 3.23
N MET A 36 -5.95 4.00 3.70
CA MET A 36 -5.15 3.04 2.95
C MET A 36 -5.81 2.66 1.61
N VAL A 37 -7.11 2.37 1.62
CA VAL A 37 -7.86 2.01 0.41
C VAL A 37 -7.85 3.16 -0.60
N SER A 38 -8.09 4.39 -0.16
CA SER A 38 -8.04 5.57 -1.03
C SER A 38 -6.67 5.76 -1.68
N VAL A 39 -5.58 5.48 -0.96
CA VAL A 39 -4.23 5.53 -1.54
C VAL A 39 -4.01 4.41 -2.56
N PHE A 40 -4.52 3.20 -2.32
CA PHE A 40 -4.44 2.12 -3.31
C PHE A 40 -5.21 2.45 -4.59
N GLU A 41 -6.39 3.06 -4.47
CA GLU A 41 -7.16 3.55 -5.61
C GLU A 41 -6.40 4.63 -6.38
N LEU A 42 -5.85 5.62 -5.68
CA LEU A 42 -5.05 6.69 -6.28
C LEU A 42 -3.85 6.13 -7.07
N LEU A 43 -3.14 5.14 -6.52
CA LEU A 43 -2.01 4.48 -7.18
C LEU A 43 -2.44 3.60 -8.35
N ALA A 44 -3.61 2.97 -8.26
CA ALA A 44 -4.17 2.18 -9.36
C ALA A 44 -4.58 3.07 -10.54
N GLU A 45 -5.07 4.29 -10.26
CA GLU A 45 -5.37 5.30 -11.26
C GLU A 45 -4.11 5.98 -11.82
N ASN A 46 -3.06 6.13 -10.99
CA ASN A 46 -1.81 6.78 -11.35
C ASN A 46 -0.59 5.89 -11.05
N PRO A 47 -0.31 4.84 -11.86
CA PRO A 47 0.73 3.86 -11.56
C PRO A 47 2.16 4.41 -11.41
N HIS A 48 2.43 5.61 -11.95
CA HIS A 48 3.73 6.27 -11.89
C HIS A 48 3.82 7.37 -10.81
N LEU A 49 2.80 7.51 -9.95
CA LEU A 49 2.76 8.52 -8.89
C LEU A 49 3.81 8.26 -7.80
N ALA A 50 4.03 6.99 -7.47
CA ALA A 50 4.98 6.61 -6.44
C ALA A 50 6.42 6.68 -6.98
N ALA A 51 7.34 7.18 -6.14
CA ALA A 51 8.77 7.12 -6.43
C ALA A 51 9.21 5.65 -6.57
N CYS A 52 9.88 5.33 -7.69
CA CYS A 52 10.45 4.00 -7.87
C CYS A 52 11.59 3.80 -6.86
N ARG A 53 11.49 2.73 -6.06
CA ARG A 53 12.50 2.41 -5.02
C ARG A 53 13.80 1.84 -5.59
N THR A 54 13.78 1.28 -6.80
CA THR A 54 14.91 0.56 -7.41
C THR A 54 15.51 1.25 -8.62
N CYS A 55 15.07 2.45 -9.00
CA CYS A 55 15.71 3.21 -10.08
C CYS A 55 17.05 3.80 -9.62
N VAL A 56 18.06 2.94 -9.48
CA VAL A 56 19.46 3.36 -9.59
C VAL A 56 19.71 3.57 -11.09
N SER A 57 19.91 4.83 -11.49
CA SER A 57 20.52 5.14 -12.78
C SER A 57 21.93 4.55 -12.80
N GLY A 58 22.23 3.66 -13.76
CA GLY A 58 23.59 3.24 -14.08
C GLY A 58 23.94 1.78 -13.77
N VAL A 59 23.50 0.86 -14.61
CA VAL A 59 24.36 -0.25 -15.05
C VAL A 59 24.46 -0.18 -16.58
N ALA A 60 25.33 0.71 -17.05
CA ALA A 60 25.97 0.49 -18.34
C ALA A 60 26.84 -0.77 -18.17
N GLY A 61 26.36 -1.90 -18.68
CA GLY A 61 27.19 -3.10 -18.81
C GLY A 61 28.36 -2.78 -19.75
N PRO A 62 29.59 -3.24 -19.47
CA PRO A 62 30.72 -2.98 -20.35
C PRO A 62 30.54 -3.75 -21.66
N ALA A 63 31.03 -3.11 -22.73
CA ALA A 63 31.06 -3.56 -24.11
C ALA A 63 31.75 -4.91 -24.33
#